data_AF-A0A9W4IEP2-F1
#
_entry.id   AF-A0A9W4IEP2-F1
#
_cell.length_a   1.000
_cell.length_b   1.000
_cell.length_c   1.000
_cell.angle_alpha   90.00
_cell.angle_beta   90.00
_cell.angle_gamma   90.00
#
_symmetry.space_group_name_H-M   'P 1'
#
loop_
_entity.id
_entity.type
_entity.pdbx_description
1 polymer ?
#
loop_
_entity_poly.entity_id
_entity_poly.type
_entity_poly.pdbx_seq_one_letter_code
_entity_poly.pdbx_strand_id
1 'polypeptide(L)'
;MMCFIAENWANKILDLASKLTDEQLLLCTTRLRGYSLKLKRWVDFEVNNISDIAWNENAFPQLILPEGFHNLILSFVEAQSDSTLAFDDIIQGKGMGMIMLLVGTPGTGKTLTAEAVADKVRKPLYVLSAGELGQDATTVENRLSEILELAQKWDAIVLFDECDVFLQERTTSDMAHNEMIAVFLRLLEYYRGIMFMTTNRASSIDSAFQSRIHLTLHYPELDSVAKERIWRQFTSQLERDETLTDDTYLQLAKRPMNGRQIKNTVKISALLAHKEKVRLGLRHIRTVLYATSEARGREI
;
A
#
# COMPACT_ATOMS: atom_id res chain seq x y z
N MET A 1 -4.48 11.57 -9.80
CA MET A 1 -3.70 11.99 -8.61
C MET A 1 -4.70 12.11 -7.49
N MET A 2 -4.65 11.24 -6.47
CA MET A 2 -5.57 11.36 -5.33
C MET A 2 -5.34 12.72 -4.65
N CYS A 3 -6.38 13.53 -4.62
CA CYS A 3 -6.41 14.79 -3.92
C CYS A 3 -7.55 14.75 -2.92
N PHE A 4 -7.25 15.10 -1.67
CA PHE A 4 -8.31 15.39 -0.71
C PHE A 4 -8.80 16.81 -0.92
N ILE A 5 -10.06 16.89 -1.36
CA ILE A 5 -10.90 18.07 -1.33
C ILE A 5 -12.02 17.65 -0.38
N ALA A 6 -12.09 18.26 0.80
CA ALA A 6 -12.99 17.84 1.88
C ALA A 6 -14.44 17.70 1.38
N GLU A 7 -14.98 16.48 1.28
CA GLU A 7 -16.39 16.14 0.91
C GLU A 7 -16.85 16.32 -0.56
N ASN A 8 -16.89 15.24 -1.37
CA ASN A 8 -17.83 15.11 -2.50
C ASN A 8 -17.96 16.32 -3.46
N TRP A 9 -16.88 17.09 -3.67
CA TRP A 9 -16.93 18.38 -4.40
C TRP A 9 -17.06 18.22 -5.91
N ALA A 10 -16.54 17.15 -6.52
CA ALA A 10 -16.52 17.03 -7.98
C ALA A 10 -17.94 17.01 -8.57
N ASN A 11 -18.83 16.18 -8.01
CA ASN A 11 -20.24 16.10 -8.45
C ASN A 11 -21.05 17.34 -8.07
N LYS A 12 -20.75 17.98 -6.91
CA LYS A 12 -21.41 19.24 -6.52
C LYS A 12 -20.98 20.42 -7.40
N ILE A 13 -19.71 20.55 -7.77
CA ILE A 13 -19.23 21.65 -8.64
C ILE A 13 -19.78 21.49 -10.05
N LEU A 14 -19.76 20.29 -10.64
CA LEU A 14 -20.24 20.11 -12.02
C LEU A 14 -21.75 20.37 -12.12
N ASP A 15 -22.53 20.00 -11.10
CA ASP A 15 -23.96 20.28 -11.01
C ASP A 15 -24.29 21.75 -10.62
N LEU A 16 -23.34 22.47 -10.02
CA LEU A 16 -23.43 23.92 -9.79
C LEU A 16 -23.00 24.71 -11.04
N ALA A 17 -21.95 24.27 -11.73
CA ALA A 17 -21.43 24.91 -12.94
C ALA A 17 -22.46 24.87 -14.08
N SER A 18 -23.25 23.80 -14.20
CA SER A 18 -24.38 23.72 -15.13
C SER A 18 -25.53 24.69 -14.80
N LYS A 19 -25.54 25.25 -13.59
CA LYS A 19 -26.54 26.22 -13.10
C LYS A 19 -26.00 27.67 -13.07
N LEU A 20 -24.71 27.88 -13.33
CA LEU A 20 -24.10 29.20 -13.38
C LEU A 20 -24.20 29.79 -14.80
N THR A 21 -24.46 31.09 -14.86
CA THR A 21 -24.39 31.85 -16.12
C THR A 21 -22.93 32.09 -16.53
N ASP A 22 -22.68 32.36 -17.82
CA ASP A 22 -21.33 32.67 -18.32
C ASP A 22 -20.66 33.83 -17.57
N GLU A 23 -21.44 34.86 -17.22
CA GLU A 23 -20.98 36.01 -16.42
C GLU A 23 -20.55 35.60 -15.00
N GLN A 24 -21.25 34.65 -14.39
CA GLN A 24 -20.87 34.13 -13.06
C GLN A 24 -19.66 33.20 -13.14
N LEU A 25 -19.52 32.42 -14.22
CA LEU A 25 -18.34 31.57 -14.45
C LEU A 25 -17.06 32.41 -14.60
N LEU A 26 -17.15 33.61 -15.18
CA LEU A 26 -16.02 34.56 -15.27
C LEU A 26 -15.54 35.05 -13.88
N LEU A 27 -16.39 34.99 -12.86
CA LEU A 27 -16.04 35.37 -11.48
C LEU A 27 -15.47 34.20 -10.68
N CYS A 28 -15.58 32.97 -11.18
CA CYS A 28 -15.09 31.78 -10.49
C CYS A 28 -13.57 31.62 -10.62
N THR A 29 -12.94 31.08 -9.57
CA THR A 29 -11.54 30.63 -9.68
C THR A 29 -11.44 29.38 -10.55
N THR A 30 -10.45 29.36 -11.45
CA THR A 30 -10.12 28.17 -12.26
C THR A 30 -9.26 27.16 -11.49
N ARG A 31 -8.86 27.51 -10.26
CA ARG A 31 -7.97 26.72 -9.41
C ARG A 31 -8.60 26.44 -8.06
N LEU A 32 -8.38 25.24 -7.57
CA LEU A 32 -8.82 24.77 -6.27
C LEU A 32 -7.61 24.37 -5.42
N ARG A 33 -7.57 24.83 -4.16
CA ARG A 33 -6.58 24.38 -3.20
C ARG A 33 -6.94 22.98 -2.70
N GLY A 34 -5.98 22.06 -2.73
CA GLY A 34 -6.19 20.70 -2.20
C GLY A 34 -4.90 20.07 -1.70
N TYR A 35 -5.01 18.94 -1.01
CA TYR A 35 -3.83 18.20 -0.55
C TYR A 35 -3.49 17.07 -1.53
N SER A 36 -2.24 17.02 -2.01
CA SER A 36 -1.76 15.92 -2.86
C SER A 36 -1.18 14.81 -1.99
N LEU A 37 -1.83 13.63 -1.93
CA LEU A 37 -1.29 12.47 -1.20
C LEU A 37 0.06 12.00 -1.76
N LYS A 38 0.29 12.21 -3.06
CA LYS A 38 1.55 11.85 -3.73
C LYS A 38 2.70 12.80 -3.35
N LEU A 39 2.43 14.11 -3.31
CA LEU A 39 3.44 15.12 -3.00
C LEU A 39 3.52 15.46 -1.51
N LYS A 40 2.54 14.99 -0.72
CA LYS A 40 2.40 15.21 0.73
C LYS A 40 2.42 16.69 1.11
N ARG A 41 1.72 17.50 0.32
CA ARG A 41 1.60 18.94 0.53
C ARG A 41 0.35 19.53 -0.12
N TRP A 42 -0.05 20.69 0.37
CA TRP A 42 -1.07 21.52 -0.25
C TRP A 42 -0.58 22.12 -1.56
N VAL A 43 -1.37 21.97 -2.63
CA VAL A 43 -1.10 22.53 -3.96
C VAL A 43 -2.38 23.06 -4.59
N ASP A 44 -2.26 23.84 -5.66
CA ASP A 44 -3.39 24.34 -6.44
C ASP A 44 -3.62 23.45 -7.66
N PHE A 45 -4.82 22.92 -7.80
CA PHE A 45 -5.27 22.07 -8.90
C PHE A 45 -6.13 22.86 -9.88
N GLU A 46 -6.02 22.58 -11.16
CA GLU A 46 -6.96 23.09 -12.16
C GLU A 46 -8.29 22.35 -12.04
N VAL A 47 -9.39 23.10 -11.93
CA VAL A 47 -10.74 22.53 -11.74
C VAL A 47 -11.09 21.52 -12.84
N ASN A 48 -10.70 21.81 -14.08
CA ASN A 48 -10.95 20.95 -15.25
C ASN A 48 -10.25 19.58 -15.18
N ASN A 49 -9.21 19.44 -14.35
CA ASN A 49 -8.44 18.20 -14.21
C ASN A 49 -8.82 17.39 -12.96
N ILE A 50 -9.86 17.83 -12.23
CA ILE A 50 -10.39 17.12 -11.06
C ILE A 50 -11.46 16.14 -11.52
N SER A 51 -11.36 14.90 -11.04
CA SER A 51 -12.33 13.83 -11.30
C SER A 51 -12.46 12.95 -10.06
N ASP A 52 -13.55 12.19 -10.00
CA ASP A 52 -13.75 11.19 -8.95
C ASP A 52 -12.65 10.11 -9.02
N ILE A 53 -12.35 9.53 -7.86
CA ILE A 53 -11.34 8.48 -7.73
C ILE A 53 -11.83 7.23 -8.45
N ALA A 54 -11.05 6.73 -9.40
CA ALA A 54 -11.28 5.45 -10.04
C ALA A 54 -10.73 4.31 -9.17
N TRP A 55 -11.60 3.68 -8.38
CA TRP A 55 -11.27 2.57 -7.49
C TRP A 55 -11.10 1.26 -8.26
N ASN A 56 -10.11 0.45 -7.90
CA ASN A 56 -9.89 -0.87 -8.52
C ASN A 56 -10.57 -2.00 -7.74
N GLU A 57 -11.82 -2.31 -8.10
CA GLU A 57 -12.60 -3.37 -7.44
C GLU A 57 -12.00 -4.78 -7.61
N ASN A 58 -11.14 -4.97 -8.60
CA ASN A 58 -10.47 -6.24 -8.87
C ASN A 58 -9.15 -6.41 -8.11
N ALA A 59 -8.62 -5.37 -7.47
CA ALA A 59 -7.32 -5.45 -6.78
C ALA A 59 -7.35 -6.48 -5.64
N PHE A 60 -8.36 -6.41 -4.78
CA PHE A 60 -8.46 -7.26 -3.58
C PHE A 60 -8.76 -8.74 -3.91
N PRO A 61 -9.72 -9.09 -4.77
CA PRO A 61 -9.98 -10.50 -5.12
C PRO A 61 -8.81 -11.19 -5.85
N GLN A 62 -7.92 -10.41 -6.49
CA GLN A 62 -6.76 -10.94 -7.21
C GLN A 62 -5.52 -11.08 -6.32
N LEU A 63 -5.57 -10.67 -5.05
CA LEU A 63 -4.46 -10.89 -4.13
C LEU A 63 -4.25 -12.38 -3.89
N ILE A 64 -2.99 -12.79 -3.91
CA ILE A 64 -2.62 -14.17 -3.57
C ILE A 64 -2.18 -14.14 -2.10
N LEU A 65 -3.12 -14.47 -1.22
CA LEU A 65 -2.91 -14.55 0.22
C LEU A 65 -3.16 -15.99 0.71
N PRO A 66 -2.58 -16.36 1.87
CA PRO A 66 -2.97 -17.58 2.57
C PRO A 66 -4.48 -17.68 2.80
N GLU A 67 -4.96 -18.90 2.98
CA GLU A 67 -6.38 -19.16 3.22
C GLU A 67 -6.89 -18.42 4.46
N GLY A 68 -8.10 -17.86 4.38
CA GLY A 68 -8.73 -17.09 5.46
C GLY A 68 -8.25 -15.65 5.61
N PHE A 69 -7.07 -15.27 5.07
CA PHE A 69 -6.53 -13.92 5.27
C PHE A 69 -7.41 -12.83 4.65
N HIS A 70 -8.01 -13.08 3.48
CA HIS A 70 -8.95 -12.15 2.84
C HIS A 70 -10.11 -11.78 3.77
N ASN A 71 -10.78 -12.79 4.32
CA ASN A 71 -11.92 -12.59 5.22
C ASN A 71 -11.48 -11.92 6.52
N LEU A 72 -10.35 -12.35 7.09
CA LEU A 72 -9.83 -11.78 8.34
C LEU A 72 -9.53 -10.28 8.20
N ILE A 73 -8.83 -9.89 7.13
CA ILE A 73 -8.52 -8.48 6.86
C ILE A 73 -9.80 -7.68 6.66
N LEU A 74 -10.72 -8.20 5.82
CA LEU A 74 -11.94 -7.48 5.49
C LEU A 74 -12.85 -7.30 6.71
N SER A 75 -13.08 -8.36 7.49
CA SER A 75 -13.87 -8.28 8.73
C SER A 75 -13.32 -7.24 9.70
N PHE A 76 -11.99 -7.13 9.79
CA PHE A 76 -11.36 -6.13 10.64
C PHE A 76 -11.64 -4.71 10.12
N VAL A 77 -11.38 -4.46 8.84
CA VAL A 77 -11.53 -3.13 8.23
C VAL A 77 -12.99 -2.67 8.17
N GLU A 78 -13.92 -3.59 7.90
CA GLU A 78 -15.35 -3.32 7.89
C GLU A 78 -15.86 -3.01 9.30
N ALA A 79 -15.46 -3.77 10.32
CA ALA A 79 -15.84 -3.51 11.71
C ALA A 79 -15.41 -2.12 12.21
N GLN A 80 -14.26 -1.60 11.74
CA GLN A 80 -13.85 -0.22 12.04
C GLN A 80 -14.64 0.84 11.29
N SER A 81 -15.08 0.49 10.08
CA SER A 81 -15.83 1.42 9.23
C SER A 81 -17.28 1.53 9.69
N ASP A 82 -17.82 0.47 10.30
CA ASP A 82 -19.12 0.47 10.96
C ASP A 82 -19.01 1.00 12.40
N SER A 83 -19.28 2.29 12.57
CA SER A 83 -19.32 2.99 13.87
C SER A 83 -20.21 2.35 14.95
N THR A 84 -21.02 1.36 14.60
CA THR A 84 -21.92 0.61 15.50
C THR A 84 -21.22 -0.50 16.28
N LEU A 85 -20.04 -0.95 15.82
CA LEU A 85 -19.26 -2.03 16.44
C LEU A 85 -18.06 -1.52 17.24
N ALA A 86 -17.99 -0.22 17.53
CA ALA A 86 -16.90 0.38 18.28
C ALA A 86 -16.74 -0.31 19.65
N PHE A 87 -15.75 -1.19 19.75
CA PHE A 87 -15.24 -1.71 21.02
C PHE A 87 -14.53 -0.54 21.71
N ASP A 88 -15.29 0.26 22.47
CA ASP A 88 -14.73 1.30 23.31
C ASP A 88 -14.05 0.61 24.49
N ASP A 89 -12.73 0.75 24.59
CA ASP A 89 -11.99 0.30 25.77
C ASP A 89 -12.50 1.05 27.02
N ILE A 90 -12.23 0.55 28.23
CA ILE A 90 -12.80 1.08 29.49
C ILE A 90 -12.49 2.58 29.70
N ILE A 91 -11.49 3.10 29.00
CA ILE A 91 -11.10 4.52 28.98
C ILE A 91 -11.53 5.14 27.66
N GLN A 92 -12.42 6.14 27.72
CA GLN A 92 -12.87 6.90 26.54
C GLN A 92 -11.68 7.35 25.69
N GLY A 93 -11.63 6.83 24.45
CA GLY A 93 -10.70 7.29 23.45
C GLY A 93 -9.40 6.50 23.27
N LYS A 94 -9.22 5.39 23.99
CA LYS A 94 -8.15 4.40 23.75
C LYS A 94 -8.73 3.17 23.03
N GLY A 95 -7.91 2.52 22.21
CA GLY A 95 -8.29 1.25 21.55
C GLY A 95 -9.25 1.37 20.37
N MET A 96 -9.62 2.59 19.94
CA MET A 96 -10.52 2.80 18.79
C MET A 96 -9.82 2.82 17.43
N GLY A 97 -8.52 2.52 17.37
CA GLY A 97 -7.77 2.42 16.11
C GLY A 97 -7.50 0.97 15.75
N MET A 98 -7.43 0.65 14.47
CA MET A 98 -7.08 -0.68 14.01
C MET A 98 -5.70 -0.68 13.38
N ILE A 99 -4.75 -1.26 14.10
CA ILE A 99 -3.35 -1.35 13.68
C ILE A 99 -3.04 -2.80 13.33
N MET A 100 -2.72 -3.03 12.05
CA MET A 100 -2.27 -4.32 11.53
C MET A 100 -0.78 -4.28 11.21
N LEU A 101 -0.05 -5.33 11.57
CA LEU A 101 1.34 -5.53 11.16
C LEU A 101 1.44 -6.65 10.13
N LEU A 102 1.95 -6.33 8.95
CA LEU A 102 2.23 -7.27 7.86
C LEU A 102 3.71 -7.63 7.90
N VAL A 103 4.03 -8.88 8.19
CA VAL A 103 5.39 -9.39 8.38
C VAL A 103 5.72 -10.38 7.27
N GLY A 104 6.86 -10.26 6.61
CA GLY A 104 7.33 -11.30 5.68
C GLY A 104 8.42 -10.81 4.75
N THR A 105 8.94 -11.68 3.89
CA THR A 105 10.05 -11.32 3.01
C THR A 105 9.66 -10.29 1.94
N PRO A 106 10.63 -9.57 1.33
CA PRO A 106 10.33 -8.62 0.28
C PRO A 106 9.62 -9.26 -0.93
N GLY A 107 8.56 -8.63 -1.41
CA GLY A 107 7.85 -9.07 -2.62
C GLY A 107 6.79 -10.17 -2.41
N THR A 108 6.34 -10.39 -1.18
CA THR A 108 5.21 -11.29 -0.82
C THR A 108 3.83 -10.64 -0.91
N GLY A 109 3.75 -9.34 -1.21
CA GLY A 109 2.47 -8.64 -1.42
C GLY A 109 1.98 -7.77 -0.26
N LYS A 110 2.76 -7.59 0.82
CA LYS A 110 2.38 -6.76 2.00
C LYS A 110 1.82 -5.37 1.65
N THR A 111 2.61 -4.56 0.93
CA THR A 111 2.21 -3.21 0.48
C THR A 111 0.96 -3.27 -0.42
N LEU A 112 0.92 -4.24 -1.33
CA LEU A 112 -0.19 -4.44 -2.25
C LEU A 112 -1.49 -4.81 -1.51
N THR A 113 -1.41 -5.52 -0.39
CA THR A 113 -2.58 -5.82 0.45
C THR A 113 -3.22 -4.54 0.95
N ALA A 114 -2.45 -3.60 1.50
CA ALA A 114 -2.99 -2.34 2.00
C ALA A 114 -3.59 -1.48 0.88
N GLU A 115 -2.95 -1.44 -0.29
CA GLU A 115 -3.47 -0.76 -1.49
C GLU A 115 -4.81 -1.35 -1.94
N ALA A 116 -4.89 -2.66 -2.05
CA ALA A 116 -6.09 -3.36 -2.50
C ALA A 116 -7.24 -3.28 -1.48
N VAL A 117 -6.94 -3.28 -0.17
CA VAL A 117 -7.94 -3.04 0.88
C VAL A 117 -8.50 -1.63 0.75
N ALA A 118 -7.64 -0.62 0.59
CA ALA A 118 -8.07 0.76 0.42
C ALA A 118 -9.01 0.93 -0.80
N ASP A 119 -8.68 0.28 -1.92
CA ASP A 119 -9.56 0.20 -3.09
C ASP A 119 -10.90 -0.48 -2.77
N LYS A 120 -10.87 -1.60 -2.05
CA LYS A 120 -12.06 -2.39 -1.71
C LYS A 120 -13.04 -1.62 -0.82
N VAL A 121 -12.53 -0.89 0.17
CA VAL A 121 -13.37 -0.09 1.09
C VAL A 121 -13.55 1.36 0.65
N ARG A 122 -13.01 1.72 -0.53
CA ARG A 122 -13.09 3.07 -1.13
C ARG A 122 -12.61 4.17 -0.19
N LYS A 123 -11.56 3.90 0.57
CA LYS A 123 -10.90 4.86 1.46
C LYS A 123 -9.55 5.26 0.88
N PRO A 124 -9.14 6.53 0.95
CA PRO A 124 -7.86 6.92 0.40
C PRO A 124 -6.70 6.36 1.23
N LEU A 125 -5.57 6.11 0.56
CA LEU A 125 -4.39 5.53 1.19
C LEU A 125 -3.30 6.59 1.39
N TYR A 126 -2.99 6.89 2.65
CA TYR A 126 -1.83 7.71 3.02
C TYR A 126 -0.62 6.80 3.24
N VAL A 127 0.28 6.72 2.26
CA VAL A 127 1.52 5.95 2.37
C VAL A 127 2.57 6.79 3.10
N LEU A 128 3.23 6.23 4.10
CA LEU A 128 4.29 6.81 4.91
C LEU A 128 5.50 5.87 4.85
N SER A 129 6.69 6.44 4.71
CA SER A 129 7.95 5.68 4.79
C SER A 129 8.80 6.19 5.94
N ALA A 130 9.66 5.33 6.50
CA ALA A 130 10.44 5.67 7.70
C ALA A 130 11.32 6.91 7.51
N GLY A 131 11.88 7.09 6.30
CA GLY A 131 12.73 8.24 5.98
C GLY A 131 12.00 9.59 5.99
N GLU A 132 10.67 9.61 5.98
CA GLU A 132 9.90 10.85 5.97
C GLU A 132 9.65 11.43 7.36
N LEU A 133 9.80 10.64 8.42
CA LEU A 133 9.52 11.12 9.78
C LEU A 133 10.70 11.86 10.41
N GLY A 134 11.90 11.78 9.81
CA GLY A 134 13.12 12.38 10.35
C GLY A 134 13.94 11.39 11.18
N GLN A 135 14.94 11.91 11.90
CA GLN A 135 15.90 11.11 12.68
C GLN A 135 15.91 11.44 14.18
N ASP A 136 15.07 12.38 14.61
CA ASP A 136 14.97 12.81 16.01
C ASP A 136 13.52 12.70 16.50
N ALA A 137 13.36 12.49 17.81
CA ALA A 137 12.07 12.25 18.43
C ALA A 137 11.08 13.42 18.25
N THR A 138 11.56 14.67 18.24
CA THR A 138 10.70 15.85 18.12
C THR A 138 10.15 15.98 16.70
N THR A 139 10.99 15.77 15.67
CA THR A 139 10.54 15.79 14.27
C THR A 139 9.58 14.64 13.99
N VAL A 140 9.87 13.44 14.50
CA VAL A 140 8.97 12.27 14.41
C VAL A 140 7.63 12.60 15.05
N GLU A 141 7.63 13.17 16.26
CA GLU A 141 6.40 13.54 16.96
C GLU A 141 5.55 14.49 16.14
N ASN A 142 6.12 15.61 15.70
CA ASN A 142 5.38 16.64 14.98
C ASN A 142 4.82 16.12 13.66
N ARG A 143 5.66 15.43 12.85
CA ARG A 143 5.25 14.94 11.54
C ARG A 143 4.24 13.82 11.64
N LEU A 144 4.47 12.84 12.52
CA LEU A 144 3.54 11.73 12.65
C LEU A 144 2.21 12.20 13.23
N SER A 145 2.21 13.10 14.22
CA SER A 145 0.96 13.66 14.75
C SER A 145 0.14 14.36 13.67
N GLU A 146 0.78 15.21 12.85
CA GLU A 146 0.11 15.88 11.72
C GLU A 146 -0.48 14.86 10.73
N ILE A 147 0.29 13.83 10.36
CA ILE A 147 -0.15 12.79 9.42
C ILE A 147 -1.34 12.01 9.98
N LEU A 148 -1.28 11.58 11.24
CA LEU A 148 -2.35 10.82 11.89
C LEU A 148 -3.62 11.66 12.02
N GLU A 149 -3.50 12.94 12.37
CA GLU A 149 -4.64 13.87 12.40
C GLU A 149 -5.28 14.07 11.02
N LEU A 150 -4.47 14.26 9.98
CA LEU A 150 -4.97 14.40 8.61
C LEU A 150 -5.65 13.12 8.15
N ALA A 151 -5.04 11.96 8.39
CA ALA A 151 -5.61 10.67 8.03
C ALA A 151 -6.96 10.44 8.72
N GLN A 152 -7.07 10.78 10.01
CA GLN A 152 -8.33 10.68 10.74
C GLN A 152 -9.40 11.64 10.19
N LYS A 153 -9.06 12.92 9.95
CA LYS A 153 -9.99 13.92 9.38
C LYS A 153 -10.52 13.51 8.01
N TRP A 154 -9.73 12.73 7.28
CA TRP A 154 -10.01 12.31 5.91
C TRP A 154 -10.58 10.89 5.80
N ASP A 155 -10.76 10.20 6.93
CA ASP A 155 -11.09 8.77 6.98
C ASP A 155 -10.18 7.94 6.04
N ALA A 156 -8.88 8.27 6.04
CA ALA A 156 -7.88 7.64 5.22
C ALA A 156 -7.25 6.44 5.95
N ILE A 157 -6.90 5.41 5.17
CA ILE A 157 -6.06 4.31 5.66
C ILE A 157 -4.61 4.78 5.64
N VAL A 158 -3.89 4.60 6.74
CA VAL A 158 -2.43 4.86 6.79
C VAL A 158 -1.69 3.58 6.46
N LEU A 159 -0.76 3.63 5.51
CA LEU A 159 0.21 2.57 5.26
C LEU A 159 1.59 3.05 5.68
N PHE A 160 2.12 2.54 6.78
CA PHE A 160 3.51 2.72 7.15
C PHE A 160 4.34 1.58 6.55
N ASP A 161 4.96 1.84 5.40
CA ASP A 161 5.75 0.86 4.66
C ASP A 161 7.20 0.82 5.17
N GLU A 162 7.75 -0.38 5.32
CA GLU A 162 9.14 -0.65 5.76
C GLU A 162 9.48 0.05 7.08
N CYS A 163 8.61 -0.09 8.08
CA CYS A 163 8.78 0.52 9.41
C CYS A 163 9.78 -0.25 10.31
N ASP A 164 10.71 -1.00 9.71
CA ASP A 164 11.70 -1.84 10.38
C ASP A 164 12.49 -1.06 11.45
N VAL A 165 12.80 0.21 11.19
CA VAL A 165 13.52 1.10 12.13
C VAL A 165 12.69 1.38 13.39
N PHE A 166 11.38 1.57 13.27
CA PHE A 166 10.54 1.91 14.42
C PHE A 166 10.13 0.68 15.22
N LEU A 167 10.12 -0.50 14.60
CA LEU A 167 9.75 -1.75 15.26
C LEU A 167 10.91 -2.42 16.00
N GLN A 168 12.15 -1.99 15.78
CA GLN A 168 13.34 -2.64 16.34
C GLN A 168 13.35 -2.61 17.88
N GLU A 169 13.89 -3.67 18.49
CA GLU A 169 14.11 -3.70 19.95
C GLU A 169 15.00 -2.55 20.43
N ARG A 170 14.59 -1.95 21.56
CA ARG A 170 15.36 -0.92 22.25
C ARG A 170 16.69 -1.47 22.74
N THR A 171 17.74 -0.67 22.60
CA THR A 171 19.09 -1.03 23.08
C THR A 171 19.57 -0.02 24.10
N THR A 172 20.34 -0.45 25.10
CA THR A 172 20.86 0.46 26.15
C THR A 172 21.85 1.49 25.61
N SER A 173 22.45 1.23 24.44
CA SER A 173 23.42 2.11 23.79
C SER A 173 22.81 3.22 22.93
N ASP A 174 21.55 3.10 22.52
CA ASP A 174 20.93 4.02 21.56
C ASP A 174 19.75 4.78 22.16
N MET A 175 20.06 5.81 22.95
CA MET A 175 19.06 6.63 23.64
C MET A 175 18.14 7.38 22.67
N ALA A 176 18.70 7.94 21.59
CA ALA A 176 17.93 8.71 20.61
C ALA A 176 16.92 7.84 19.86
N HIS A 177 17.32 6.62 19.48
CA HIS A 177 16.42 5.65 18.86
C HIS A 177 15.31 5.21 19.81
N ASN A 178 15.64 4.91 21.06
CA ASN A 178 14.65 4.51 22.06
C ASN A 178 13.62 5.62 22.32
N GLU A 179 14.04 6.88 22.29
CA GLU A 179 13.15 8.03 22.41
C GLU A 179 12.19 8.12 21.23
N MET A 180 12.68 7.94 19.99
CA MET A 180 11.84 7.86 18.79
C MET A 180 10.80 6.74 18.88
N ILE A 181 11.22 5.53 19.31
CA ILE A 181 10.31 4.39 19.51
C ILE A 181 9.24 4.72 20.57
N ALA A 182 9.63 5.37 21.67
CA ALA A 182 8.72 5.74 22.73
C ALA A 182 7.66 6.76 22.26
N VAL A 183 8.08 7.78 21.51
CA VAL A 183 7.17 8.74 20.87
C VAL A 183 6.22 8.03 19.90
N PHE A 184 6.76 7.16 19.04
CA PHE A 184 5.98 6.41 18.07
C PHE A 184 4.87 5.57 18.74
N LEU A 185 5.22 4.78 19.76
CA LEU A 185 4.26 3.96 20.50
C LEU A 185 3.17 4.79 21.20
N ARG A 186 3.53 5.96 21.73
CA ARG A 186 2.57 6.88 22.35
C ARG A 186 1.58 7.40 21.32
N LEU A 187 2.03 7.76 20.13
CA LEU A 187 1.14 8.26 19.07
C LEU A 187 0.20 7.17 18.53
N LEU A 188 0.68 5.92 18.44
CA LEU A 188 -0.16 4.78 18.07
C LEU A 188 -1.29 4.50 19.09
N GLU A 189 -1.05 4.72 20.38
CA GLU A 189 -2.04 4.46 21.44
C GLU A 189 -3.31 5.32 21.32
N TYR A 190 -3.18 6.53 20.78
CA TYR A 190 -4.31 7.46 20.63
C TYR A 190 -4.84 7.53 19.19
N TYR A 191 -4.26 6.77 18.26
CA TYR A 191 -4.71 6.80 16.87
C TYR A 191 -6.08 6.15 16.72
N ARG A 192 -7.00 6.83 16.01
CA ARG A 192 -8.40 6.42 15.81
C ARG A 192 -8.72 6.24 14.33
N GLY A 193 -8.00 5.33 13.68
CA GLY A 193 -8.18 5.02 12.27
C GLY A 193 -7.59 3.67 11.92
N ILE A 194 -7.55 3.36 10.62
CA ILE A 194 -6.98 2.11 10.11
C ILE A 194 -5.52 2.36 9.75
N MET A 195 -4.61 1.53 10.24
CA MET A 195 -3.20 1.56 9.93
C MET A 195 -2.68 0.17 9.55
N PHE A 196 -2.03 0.09 8.40
CA PHE A 196 -1.19 -1.04 8.01
C PHE A 196 0.27 -0.67 8.21
N MET A 197 1.00 -1.49 8.94
CA MET A 197 2.45 -1.41 9.06
C MET A 197 3.07 -2.58 8.30
N THR A 198 4.17 -2.37 7.58
CA THR A 198 4.89 -3.47 6.92
C THR A 198 6.32 -3.57 7.45
N THR A 199 6.77 -4.80 7.65
CA THR A 199 8.14 -5.10 8.07
C THR A 199 8.69 -6.27 7.28
N ASN A 200 9.98 -6.20 6.95
CA ASN A 200 10.71 -7.32 6.37
C ASN A 200 11.41 -8.14 7.47
N ARG A 201 11.50 -7.62 8.69
CA ARG A 201 12.14 -8.24 9.84
C ARG A 201 11.11 -8.81 10.81
N ALA A 202 10.94 -10.12 10.78
CA ALA A 202 10.09 -10.83 11.74
C ALA A 202 10.74 -10.98 13.13
N SER A 203 12.06 -10.98 13.18
CA SER A 203 12.87 -11.37 14.35
C SER A 203 13.62 -10.18 14.93
N SER A 204 12.91 -9.26 15.59
CA SER A 204 13.44 -8.19 16.46
C SER A 204 12.38 -7.11 16.72
N ILE A 205 11.13 -7.49 16.97
CA ILE A 205 10.05 -6.51 17.21
C ILE A 205 9.99 -6.19 18.70
N ASP A 206 10.10 -4.92 19.08
CA ASP A 206 9.95 -4.49 20.47
C ASP A 206 8.63 -5.00 21.05
N SER A 207 8.72 -5.73 22.17
CA SER A 207 7.57 -6.30 22.88
C SER A 207 6.45 -5.29 23.18
N ALA A 208 6.77 -4.00 23.33
CA ALA A 208 5.79 -2.95 23.55
C ALA A 208 4.77 -2.83 22.40
N PHE A 209 5.16 -3.17 21.17
CA PHE A 209 4.25 -3.17 20.02
C PHE A 209 3.16 -4.24 20.12
N GLN A 210 3.40 -5.35 20.84
CA GLN A 210 2.41 -6.42 20.97
C GLN A 210 1.10 -5.95 21.61
N SER A 211 1.17 -4.90 22.44
CA SER A 211 -0.01 -4.32 23.10
C SER A 211 -0.72 -3.23 22.29
N ARG A 212 -0.16 -2.81 21.14
CA ARG A 212 -0.75 -1.77 20.25
C ARG A 212 -1.17 -2.34 18.89
N ILE A 213 -0.55 -3.44 18.46
CA ILE A 213 -0.90 -4.14 17.22
C ILE A 213 -2.06 -5.09 17.52
N HIS A 214 -3.15 -4.93 16.79
CA HIS A 214 -4.34 -5.74 16.99
C HIS A 214 -4.29 -7.04 16.19
N LEU A 215 -3.60 -7.01 15.04
CA LEU A 215 -3.46 -8.17 14.17
C LEU A 215 -2.08 -8.19 13.53
N THR A 216 -1.36 -9.29 13.71
CA THR A 216 -0.09 -9.56 13.01
C THR A 216 -0.32 -10.64 11.96
N LEU A 217 -0.11 -10.29 10.69
CA LEU A 217 -0.22 -11.20 9.56
C LEU A 217 1.16 -11.61 9.07
N HIS A 218 1.47 -12.89 9.19
CA HIS A 218 2.70 -13.47 8.67
C HIS A 218 2.51 -13.94 7.23
N TYR A 219 3.27 -13.34 6.32
CA TYR A 219 3.32 -13.68 4.90
C TYR A 219 4.41 -14.72 4.70
N PRO A 220 4.04 -15.98 4.42
CA PRO A 220 5.03 -17.01 4.11
C PRO A 220 5.73 -16.68 2.79
N GLU A 221 6.85 -17.37 2.55
CA GLU A 221 7.43 -17.37 1.22
C GLU A 221 6.44 -17.94 0.20
N LEU A 222 6.50 -17.43 -1.03
CA LEU A 222 5.61 -17.86 -2.09
C LEU A 222 5.97 -19.30 -2.49
N ASP A 223 5.02 -20.21 -2.34
CA ASP A 223 5.15 -21.57 -2.84
C ASP A 223 5.02 -21.61 -4.37
N SER A 224 5.27 -22.79 -4.95
CA SER A 224 5.18 -22.95 -6.41
C SER A 224 3.77 -22.68 -6.94
N VAL A 225 2.72 -23.00 -6.18
CA VAL A 225 1.32 -22.78 -6.59
C VAL A 225 1.00 -21.29 -6.65
N ALA A 226 1.40 -20.52 -5.63
CA ALA A 226 1.27 -19.07 -5.59
C ALA A 226 2.08 -18.42 -6.72
N LYS A 227 3.33 -18.84 -6.93
CA LYS A 227 4.17 -18.32 -8.02
C LYS A 227 3.55 -18.58 -9.40
N GLU A 228 3.01 -19.78 -9.63
CA GLU A 228 2.33 -20.11 -10.88
C GLU A 228 1.14 -19.16 -11.12
N ARG A 229 0.30 -18.96 -10.09
CA ARG A 229 -0.82 -18.01 -10.16
C ARG A 229 -0.35 -16.59 -10.47
N ILE A 230 0.72 -16.12 -9.84
CA ILE A 230 1.33 -14.80 -10.11
C ILE A 230 1.76 -14.69 -11.57
N TRP A 231 2.46 -15.69 -12.12
CA TRP A 231 2.87 -15.69 -13.52
C TRP A 231 1.67 -15.61 -14.47
N ARG A 232 0.64 -16.42 -14.23
CA ARG A 232 -0.59 -16.42 -15.03
C ARG A 232 -1.31 -15.08 -14.94
N GLN A 233 -1.43 -14.51 -13.75
CA GLN A 233 -2.09 -13.22 -13.54
C GLN A 233 -1.39 -12.12 -14.35
N PHE A 234 -0.06 -11.97 -14.24
CA PHE A 234 0.65 -10.91 -14.97
C PHE A 234 0.68 -11.11 -16.48
N THR A 235 0.64 -12.36 -16.94
CA THR A 235 0.63 -12.65 -18.39
C THR A 235 -0.78 -12.63 -18.99
N SER A 236 -1.84 -12.82 -18.19
CA SER A 236 -3.23 -12.80 -18.65
C SER A 236 -3.67 -11.44 -19.20
N GLN A 237 -3.01 -10.36 -18.77
CA GLN A 237 -3.26 -8.99 -19.21
C GLN A 237 -2.57 -8.65 -20.55
N LEU A 238 -1.88 -9.61 -21.18
CA LEU A 238 -1.06 -9.41 -22.36
C LEU A 238 -1.47 -10.36 -23.50
N GLU A 239 -1.16 -9.97 -24.74
CA GLU A 239 -1.26 -10.87 -25.88
C GLU A 239 -0.14 -11.91 -25.84
N ARG A 240 -0.51 -13.17 -25.67
CA ARG A 240 0.39 -14.31 -25.52
C ARG A 240 0.42 -15.16 -26.78
N ASP A 241 1.57 -15.73 -27.09
CA ASP A 241 1.69 -16.81 -28.07
C ASP A 241 1.44 -18.19 -27.43
N GLU A 242 1.42 -19.22 -28.27
CA GLU A 242 1.11 -20.59 -27.89
C GLU A 242 2.20 -21.25 -27.02
N THR A 243 3.35 -20.61 -26.84
CA THR A 243 4.46 -21.18 -26.05
C THR A 243 4.26 -21.03 -24.55
N LEU A 244 3.32 -20.18 -24.10
CA LEU A 244 2.98 -20.01 -22.68
C LEU A 244 1.88 -21.00 -22.26
N THR A 245 2.25 -22.26 -22.18
CA THR A 245 1.39 -23.39 -21.78
C THR A 245 1.36 -23.61 -20.27
N ASP A 246 0.46 -24.48 -19.80
CA ASP A 246 0.38 -24.86 -18.39
C ASP A 246 1.70 -25.44 -17.85
N ASP A 247 2.34 -26.32 -18.62
CA ASP A 247 3.66 -26.87 -18.28
C ASP A 247 4.72 -25.76 -18.17
N THR A 248 4.65 -24.76 -19.04
CA THR A 248 5.58 -23.62 -18.99
C THR A 248 5.44 -22.84 -17.69
N TYR A 249 4.21 -22.58 -17.24
CA TYR A 249 3.98 -21.89 -15.96
C TYR A 249 4.46 -22.71 -14.77
N LEU A 250 4.23 -24.04 -14.78
CA LEU A 250 4.75 -24.95 -13.75
C LEU A 250 6.29 -24.94 -13.71
N GLN A 251 6.97 -24.88 -14.86
CA GLN A 251 8.43 -24.76 -14.92
C GLN A 251 8.92 -23.41 -14.38
N LEU A 252 8.26 -22.31 -14.74
CA LEU A 252 8.62 -20.98 -14.27
C LEU A 252 8.44 -20.82 -12.74
N ALA A 253 7.40 -21.46 -12.18
CA ALA A 253 7.09 -21.42 -10.75
C ALA A 253 8.14 -22.11 -9.85
N LYS A 254 8.91 -23.06 -10.39
CA LYS A 254 9.99 -23.74 -9.66
C LYS A 254 11.17 -22.82 -9.34
N ARG A 255 11.28 -21.65 -9.99
CA ARG A 255 12.39 -20.72 -9.77
C ARG A 255 12.26 -20.02 -8.39
N PRO A 256 13.40 -19.73 -7.72
CA PRO A 256 13.41 -19.02 -6.44
C PRO A 256 13.23 -17.52 -6.67
N MET A 257 12.00 -17.11 -7.01
CA MET A 257 11.65 -15.73 -7.31
C MET A 257 10.51 -15.25 -6.42
N ASN A 258 10.56 -13.98 -5.99
CA ASN A 258 9.42 -13.34 -5.33
C ASN A 258 8.46 -12.70 -6.34
N GLY A 259 7.27 -12.29 -5.89
CA GLY A 259 6.24 -11.72 -6.77
C GLY A 259 6.69 -10.45 -7.50
N ARG A 260 7.52 -9.61 -6.86
CA ARG A 260 8.10 -8.40 -7.46
C ARG A 260 9.04 -8.75 -8.62
N GLN A 261 9.88 -9.77 -8.45
CA GLN A 261 10.78 -10.26 -9.49
C GLN A 261 9.99 -10.85 -10.67
N ILE A 262 8.95 -11.65 -10.40
CA ILE A 262 8.08 -12.20 -11.46
C ILE A 262 7.43 -11.06 -12.26
N LYS A 263 6.84 -10.06 -11.59
CA LYS A 263 6.24 -8.88 -12.24
C LYS A 263 7.24 -8.17 -13.14
N ASN A 264 8.45 -7.93 -12.64
CA ASN A 264 9.50 -7.23 -13.38
C ASN A 264 9.95 -8.05 -14.60
N THR A 265 10.11 -9.36 -14.47
CA THR A 265 10.45 -10.23 -15.60
C THR A 265 9.38 -10.17 -16.67
N VAL A 266 8.10 -10.36 -16.32
CA VAL A 266 7.00 -10.29 -17.29
C VAL A 266 6.96 -8.93 -17.99
N LYS A 267 7.12 -7.83 -17.24
CA LYS A 267 7.12 -6.47 -17.79
C LYS A 267 8.25 -6.26 -18.82
N ILE A 268 9.48 -6.67 -18.51
CA ILE A 268 10.61 -6.51 -19.43
C ILE A 268 10.43 -7.43 -20.65
N SER A 269 9.93 -8.65 -20.46
CA SER A 269 9.66 -9.56 -21.56
C SER A 269 8.56 -9.03 -22.49
N ALA A 270 7.54 -8.37 -21.94
CA ALA A 270 6.50 -7.71 -22.72
C ALA A 270 7.06 -6.53 -23.54
N LEU A 271 7.96 -5.73 -22.96
CA LEU A 271 8.65 -4.65 -23.68
C LEU A 271 9.50 -5.18 -24.83
N LEU A 272 10.20 -6.31 -24.62
CA LEU A 272 10.98 -6.96 -25.66
C LEU A 272 10.10 -7.47 -26.80
N ALA A 273 9.01 -8.18 -26.48
CA ALA A 273 8.05 -8.67 -27.47
C ALA A 273 7.40 -7.51 -28.26
N HIS A 274 7.05 -6.43 -27.57
CA HIS A 274 6.49 -5.23 -28.21
C HIS A 274 7.48 -4.57 -29.18
N LYS A 275 8.75 -4.45 -28.81
CA LYS A 275 9.82 -3.94 -29.70
C LYS A 275 9.97 -4.80 -30.95
N GLU A 276 9.85 -6.11 -30.81
CA GLU A 276 9.89 -7.06 -31.93
C GLU A 276 8.57 -7.14 -32.72
N LYS A 277 7.52 -6.43 -32.29
CA LYS A 277 6.16 -6.47 -32.88
C LYS A 277 5.56 -7.87 -32.93
N VAL A 278 5.81 -8.67 -31.89
CA VAL A 278 5.30 -10.04 -31.75
C VAL A 278 4.59 -10.22 -30.41
N ARG A 279 3.81 -11.29 -30.29
CA ARG A 279 3.16 -11.67 -29.03
C ARG A 279 4.18 -12.12 -27.98
N LEU A 280 3.84 -11.95 -26.71
CA LEU A 280 4.67 -12.40 -25.61
C LEU A 280 4.77 -13.93 -25.64
N GLY A 281 5.99 -14.43 -25.49
CA GLY A 281 6.29 -15.84 -25.59
C GLY A 281 7.42 -16.23 -24.65
N LEU A 282 7.59 -17.52 -24.44
CA LEU A 282 8.58 -18.10 -23.54
C LEU A 282 10.01 -17.67 -23.90
N ARG A 283 10.32 -17.45 -25.19
CA ARG A 283 11.62 -16.95 -25.63
C ARG A 283 12.00 -15.63 -24.96
N HIS A 284 11.07 -14.67 -24.91
CA HIS A 284 11.29 -13.36 -24.31
C HIS A 284 11.48 -13.46 -22.79
N ILE A 285 10.73 -14.35 -22.13
CA ILE A 285 10.88 -14.62 -20.69
C ILE A 285 12.25 -15.23 -20.42
N ARG A 286 12.67 -16.23 -21.20
CA ARG A 286 13.99 -16.86 -21.07
C ARG A 286 15.13 -15.86 -21.28
N THR A 287 15.03 -14.98 -22.28
CA THR A 287 16.04 -13.94 -22.52
C THR A 287 16.21 -13.02 -21.30
N VAL A 288 15.10 -12.55 -20.71
CA VAL A 288 15.16 -11.68 -19.52
C VAL A 288 15.68 -12.43 -18.30
N LEU A 289 15.25 -13.68 -18.11
CA LEU A 289 15.73 -14.51 -17.01
C LEU A 289 17.23 -14.79 -17.12
N TYR A 290 17.75 -15.04 -18.33
CA TYR A 290 19.17 -15.23 -18.58
C TYR A 290 19.96 -13.97 -18.19
N ALA A 291 19.57 -12.82 -18.74
CA ALA A 291 20.24 -11.54 -18.48
C ALA A 291 20.23 -11.13 -16.99
N THR A 292 19.15 -11.46 -16.26
CA THR A 292 19.04 -11.13 -14.83
C THR A 292 19.68 -12.18 -13.91
N SER A 293 19.91 -13.40 -14.40
CA SER A 293 20.62 -14.45 -13.66
C SER A 293 22.14 -14.28 -13.67
N GLU A 294 22.75 -13.86 -14.77
CA GLU A 294 24.21 -13.64 -14.84
C GLU A 294 24.67 -12.48 -13.94
N ALA A 295 23.82 -11.48 -13.73
CA ALA A 295 24.10 -10.37 -12.81
C ALA A 295 24.20 -10.80 -11.33
N ARG A 296 23.68 -11.98 -10.96
CA ARG A 296 23.71 -12.52 -9.59
C ARG A 296 24.82 -13.56 -9.37
N GLY A 297 25.59 -13.90 -10.40
CA GLY A 297 26.64 -14.94 -10.37
C GLY A 297 28.07 -14.43 -10.14
N ARG A 298 28.25 -13.20 -9.65
CA ARG A 298 29.58 -12.64 -9.31
C ARG A 298 29.69 -12.25 -7.84
N GLU A 299 29.49 -13.21 -6.94
CA GLU A 299 30.12 -13.21 -5.62
C GLU A 299 30.47 -14.67 -5.28
N ILE A 300 31.71 -15.05 -5.58
CA ILE A 300 32.46 -16.10 -4.88
C ILE A 300 33.80 -15.46 -4.52
#